data_AF-A0A7Z0TD17-F1
#
_entry.id   AF-A0A7Z0TD17-F1
#
_cell.length_a   1.000
_cell.length_b   1.000
_cell.length_c   1.000
_cell.angle_alpha   90.00
_cell.angle_beta   90.00
_cell.angle_gamma   90.00
#
_symmetry.space_group_name_H-M   'P 1'
#
loop_
_entity.id
_entity.type
_entity.pdbx_description
1 polymer ?
#
loop_
_entity_poly.entity_id
_entity_poly.type
_entity_poly.pdbx_seq_one_letter_code
_entity_poly.pdbx_strand_id
1 'polypeptide(L)'
;MTNTQHQPLPSLGDRVLISPRYLAGIGADSLGNVIGPLTHLFDWHTTHDPATGLVTLDSPDHCLFITFEPMRFDGVWWTIAHHEPNWEVKFTRQTPVEAIAAVTQALPQLLGDHRHCEQIPLTVGSPSSAAAGHQWTAHRDSNGFTSPDGHCTLRHTSQDPATWTVNASLYEGFDTEWSAVFTDAPERLVAQFVAGIASDIPVERAFGDIPYPVQHSTSALITPIRGAAVNPHVHHAVAQAAQACAPAPRRSPSTP
;
A
#
# COMPACT_ATOMS: atom_id res chain seq x y z
N MET A 1 6.58 -33.01 25.48
CA MET A 1 6.47 -31.67 26.10
C MET A 1 7.44 -30.76 25.38
N THR A 2 7.01 -30.17 24.26
CA THR A 2 7.81 -29.21 23.50
C THR A 2 7.62 -27.83 24.13
N ASN A 3 8.72 -27.31 24.67
CA ASN A 3 8.79 -26.02 25.32
C ASN A 3 8.72 -24.93 24.23
N THR A 4 7.51 -24.45 23.92
CA THR A 4 7.33 -23.30 23.04
C THR A 4 7.87 -22.08 23.79
N GLN A 5 9.14 -21.75 23.57
CA GLN A 5 9.69 -20.47 24.00
C GLN A 5 8.83 -19.38 23.36
N HIS A 6 8.02 -18.71 24.17
CA HIS A 6 7.39 -17.46 23.77
C HIS A 6 8.52 -16.47 23.53
N GLN A 7 8.90 -16.30 22.26
CA GLN A 7 9.77 -15.21 21.88
C GLN A 7 9.05 -13.91 22.27
N PRO A 8 9.67 -13.04 23.09
CA PRO A 8 9.05 -11.78 23.47
C PRO A 8 8.76 -10.95 22.23
N LEU A 9 7.66 -10.20 22.26
CA LEU A 9 7.32 -9.26 21.19
C LEU A 9 8.48 -8.28 20.96
N PRO A 10 8.72 -7.85 19.71
CA PRO A 10 9.72 -6.82 19.42
C PRO A 10 9.45 -5.55 20.21
N SER A 11 10.51 -4.80 20.53
CA SER A 11 10.36 -3.45 21.07
C SER A 11 9.84 -2.52 19.98
N LEU A 12 9.16 -1.42 20.33
CA LEU A 12 8.57 -0.49 19.35
C LEU A 12 9.58 0.07 18.33
N GLY A 13 10.87 0.19 18.69
CA GLY A 13 11.92 0.64 17.77
C GLY A 13 12.61 -0.48 16.99
N ASP A 14 12.29 -1.76 17.23
CA ASP A 14 12.91 -2.87 16.51
C ASP A 14 12.36 -2.96 15.08
N ARG A 15 13.23 -3.34 14.15
CA ARG A 15 12.87 -3.57 12.74
C ARG A 15 12.27 -4.96 12.55
N VAL A 16 11.18 -5.02 11.79
CA VAL A 16 10.46 -6.24 11.46
C VAL A 16 10.10 -6.26 9.97
N LEU A 17 9.96 -7.45 9.41
CA LEU A 17 9.31 -7.68 8.12
C LEU A 17 7.83 -7.95 8.35
N ILE A 18 6.95 -7.28 7.61
CA ILE A 18 5.49 -7.46 7.68
C ILE A 18 4.89 -7.79 6.31
N SER A 19 3.94 -8.73 6.29
CA SER A 19 3.02 -9.00 5.19
C SER A 19 1.62 -9.34 5.76
N PRO A 20 0.52 -9.16 5.00
CA PRO A 20 0.45 -8.50 3.70
C PRO A 20 0.68 -6.99 3.80
N ARG A 21 1.13 -6.38 2.69
CA ARG A 21 1.59 -4.98 2.69
C ARG A 21 0.49 -3.98 3.05
N TYR A 22 -0.76 -4.25 2.68
CA TYR A 22 -1.89 -3.39 3.05
C TYR A 22 -2.16 -3.29 4.56
N LEU A 23 -1.57 -4.16 5.39
CA LEU A 23 -1.64 -4.08 6.85
C LEU A 23 -0.38 -3.46 7.48
N ALA A 24 0.63 -3.10 6.70
CA ALA A 24 1.92 -2.62 7.22
C ALA A 24 1.89 -1.22 7.84
N GLY A 25 0.75 -0.51 7.72
CA GLY A 25 0.64 0.89 8.09
C GLY A 25 1.43 1.81 7.16
N ILE A 26 1.44 3.11 7.51
CA ILE A 26 1.97 4.17 6.66
C ILE A 26 3.45 3.99 6.32
N GLY A 27 4.32 3.59 7.26
CA GLY A 27 5.78 3.60 7.05
C GLY A 27 6.36 5.01 6.99
N ALA A 28 6.15 5.79 8.05
CA ALA A 28 6.46 7.23 8.09
C ALA A 28 7.95 7.56 7.87
N ASP A 29 8.85 6.65 8.23
CA ASP A 29 10.29 6.79 8.01
C ASP A 29 10.71 6.70 6.53
N SER A 30 9.80 6.23 5.67
CA SER A 30 10.04 5.94 4.26
C SER A 30 9.32 6.92 3.32
N LEU A 31 8.73 8.00 3.84
CA LEU A 31 8.06 9.04 3.03
C LEU A 31 8.99 9.64 1.97
N GLY A 32 10.29 9.71 2.25
CA GLY A 32 11.31 10.14 1.28
C GLY A 32 11.33 9.30 -0.01
N ASN A 33 10.86 8.05 0.02
CA ASN A 33 10.81 7.18 -1.16
C ASN A 33 9.68 7.55 -2.13
N VAL A 34 8.68 8.31 -1.68
CA VAL A 34 7.58 8.81 -2.51
C VAL A 34 8.02 10.01 -3.34
N ILE A 35 8.78 10.92 -2.71
CA ILE A 35 9.13 12.24 -3.24
C ILE A 35 10.52 12.26 -3.86
N GLY A 36 11.49 11.61 -3.21
CA GLY A 36 12.91 11.66 -3.59
C GLY A 36 13.19 11.31 -5.04
N PRO A 37 12.60 10.24 -5.62
CA PRO A 37 12.79 9.95 -7.05
C PRO A 37 12.32 11.09 -7.96
N LEU A 38 11.18 11.72 -7.66
CA LEU A 38 10.62 12.80 -8.48
C LEU A 38 11.52 14.04 -8.48
N THR A 39 12.06 14.40 -7.32
CA THR A 39 12.90 15.59 -7.18
C THR A 39 14.32 15.37 -7.68
N HIS A 40 14.90 14.21 -7.40
CA HIS A 40 16.32 13.95 -7.69
C HIS A 40 16.57 13.37 -9.09
N LEU A 41 15.60 12.69 -9.70
CA LEU A 41 15.76 12.04 -11.00
C LEU A 41 14.97 12.74 -12.13
N PHE A 42 13.87 13.40 -11.79
CA PHE A 42 12.95 13.98 -12.77
C PHE A 42 12.81 15.50 -12.67
N ASP A 43 13.57 16.14 -11.78
CA ASP A 43 13.62 17.60 -11.61
C ASP A 43 12.27 18.25 -11.24
N TRP A 44 11.40 17.52 -10.53
CA TRP A 44 10.13 18.07 -10.06
C TRP A 44 10.38 19.17 -9.02
N HIS A 45 9.64 20.27 -9.14
CA HIS A 45 9.72 21.36 -8.16
C HIS A 45 9.09 20.90 -6.85
N THR A 46 9.63 21.33 -5.71
CA THR A 46 9.10 20.95 -4.40
C THR A 46 9.13 22.13 -3.44
N THR A 47 8.03 22.33 -2.74
CA THR A 47 7.93 23.29 -1.63
C THR A 47 7.57 22.55 -0.35
N HIS A 48 8.06 23.05 0.78
CA HIS A 48 7.79 22.50 2.10
C HIS A 48 7.53 23.63 3.07
N ASP A 49 6.41 23.57 3.78
CA ASP A 49 6.08 24.43 4.90
C ASP A 49 6.38 23.70 6.22
N PRO A 50 7.46 24.08 6.94
CA PRO A 50 7.83 23.43 8.20
C PRO A 50 6.81 23.61 9.33
N ALA A 51 5.93 24.61 9.25
CA ALA A 51 4.96 24.88 10.32
C ALA A 51 3.79 23.89 10.29
N THR A 52 3.38 23.48 9.08
CA THR A 52 2.25 22.58 8.86
C THR A 52 2.68 21.17 8.46
N GLY A 53 3.92 21.00 8.00
CA GLY A 53 4.41 19.78 7.37
C GLY A 53 3.86 19.57 5.95
N LEU A 54 3.20 20.58 5.38
CA LEU A 54 2.70 20.55 4.01
C LEU A 54 3.88 20.46 3.03
N VAL A 55 3.81 19.51 2.12
CA VAL A 55 4.73 19.39 0.99
C VAL A 55 3.95 19.42 -0.30
N THR A 56 4.35 20.26 -1.24
CA THR A 56 3.80 20.26 -2.61
C THR A 56 4.89 19.95 -3.61
N LEU A 57 4.52 19.24 -4.67
CA LEU A 57 5.39 18.99 -5.81
C LEU A 57 4.65 19.33 -7.10
N ASP A 58 5.37 19.92 -8.03
CA ASP A 58 4.88 20.25 -9.37
C ASP A 58 5.73 19.54 -10.41
N SER A 59 5.07 18.92 -11.40
CA SER A 59 5.77 18.40 -12.56
C SER A 59 6.44 19.54 -13.35
N PRO A 60 7.53 19.26 -14.10
CA PRO A 60 8.23 20.29 -14.87
C PRO A 60 7.37 21.01 -15.93
N ASP A 61 6.32 20.35 -16.42
CA ASP A 61 5.34 20.90 -17.36
C ASP A 61 4.16 21.60 -16.67
N HIS A 62 4.11 21.60 -15.33
CA HIS A 62 3.04 22.15 -14.50
C HIS A 62 1.64 21.57 -14.79
N CYS A 63 1.58 20.37 -15.35
CA CYS A 63 0.32 19.68 -15.61
C CYS A 63 -0.13 18.79 -14.43
N LEU A 64 0.80 18.41 -13.55
CA LEU A 64 0.57 17.48 -12.44
C LEU A 64 1.06 18.04 -11.11
N PHE A 65 0.21 17.93 -10.10
CA PHE A 65 0.42 18.45 -8.75
C PHE A 65 0.31 17.32 -7.74
N ILE A 66 1.26 17.24 -6.80
CA ILE A 66 1.20 16.32 -5.66
C ILE A 66 1.21 17.15 -4.38
N THR A 67 0.28 16.85 -3.48
CA THR A 67 0.18 17.49 -2.18
C THR A 67 0.21 16.42 -1.10
N PHE A 68 1.11 16.59 -0.13
CA PHE A 68 1.13 15.87 1.13
C PHE A 68 0.77 16.81 2.28
N GLU A 69 -0.38 16.58 2.92
CA GLU A 69 -0.92 17.43 3.98
C GLU A 69 -1.31 16.60 5.22
N PRO A 70 -0.37 16.35 6.15
CA PRO A 70 -0.62 15.46 7.29
C PRO A 70 -1.60 16.02 8.32
N MET A 71 -1.83 17.35 8.31
CA MET A 71 -2.71 18.06 9.25
C MET A 71 -4.15 18.22 8.74
N ARG A 72 -4.47 17.66 7.58
CA ARG A 72 -5.79 17.79 6.97
C ARG A 72 -6.86 17.05 7.78
N PHE A 73 -7.97 17.73 8.08
CA PHE A 73 -9.01 17.22 8.99
C PHE A 73 -9.86 16.08 8.43
N ASP A 74 -9.91 15.92 7.10
CA ASP A 74 -10.66 14.84 6.45
C ASP A 74 -9.88 13.52 6.38
N GLY A 75 -8.64 13.50 6.90
CA GLY A 75 -7.79 12.31 6.92
C GLY A 75 -7.15 11.94 5.59
N VAL A 76 -7.38 12.72 4.53
CA VAL A 76 -6.67 12.59 3.25
C VAL A 76 -5.30 13.21 3.42
N TRP A 77 -4.25 12.41 3.27
CA TRP A 77 -2.88 12.88 3.43
C TRP A 77 -2.23 13.20 2.11
N TRP A 78 -2.57 12.46 1.06
CA TRP A 78 -1.99 12.65 -0.25
C TRP A 78 -3.07 12.96 -1.27
N THR A 79 -2.81 13.95 -2.12
CA THR A 79 -3.59 14.24 -3.31
C THR A 79 -2.65 14.35 -4.50
N ILE A 80 -2.95 13.65 -5.59
CA ILE A 80 -2.26 13.74 -6.88
C ILE A 80 -3.31 14.20 -7.88
N ALA A 81 -3.12 15.34 -8.52
CA ALA A 81 -4.07 15.89 -9.47
C ALA A 81 -3.38 16.24 -10.78
N HIS A 82 -4.05 15.97 -11.90
CA HIS A 82 -3.61 16.35 -13.22
C HIS A 82 -4.67 17.22 -13.86
N HIS A 83 -4.27 18.28 -14.56
CA HIS A 83 -5.21 19.28 -15.06
C HIS A 83 -5.86 18.88 -16.40
N GLU A 84 -5.12 18.27 -17.34
CA GLU A 84 -5.65 17.98 -18.69
C GLU A 84 -5.03 16.72 -19.33
N PRO A 85 -5.73 15.57 -19.37
CA PRO A 85 -7.10 15.37 -18.90
C PRO A 85 -7.19 15.49 -17.37
N ASN A 86 -8.33 15.97 -16.87
CA ASN A 86 -8.56 16.10 -15.44
C ASN A 86 -8.72 14.72 -14.79
N TRP A 87 -7.85 14.39 -13.85
CA TRP A 87 -7.98 13.22 -13.00
C TRP A 87 -7.35 13.46 -11.63
N GLU A 88 -7.78 12.70 -10.64
CA GLU A 88 -7.34 12.86 -9.25
C GLU A 88 -7.12 11.50 -8.58
N VAL A 89 -6.13 11.44 -7.70
CA VAL A 89 -5.89 10.31 -6.80
C VAL A 89 -5.73 10.84 -5.38
N LYS A 90 -6.41 10.21 -4.43
CA LYS A 90 -6.38 10.55 -3.00
C LYS A 90 -6.01 9.33 -2.16
N PHE A 91 -5.13 9.51 -1.18
CA PHE A 91 -4.76 8.47 -0.22
C PHE A 91 -4.95 9.00 1.21
N THR A 92 -5.55 8.18 2.07
CA THR A 92 -5.70 8.53 3.49
C THR A 92 -4.46 8.17 4.30
N ARG A 93 -4.40 8.66 5.54
CA ARG A 93 -3.25 8.52 6.45
C ARG A 93 -2.58 7.14 6.48
N GLN A 94 -3.31 6.04 6.65
CA GLN A 94 -2.70 4.72 6.87
C GLN A 94 -2.34 3.98 5.57
N THR A 95 -2.47 4.61 4.39
CA THR A 95 -2.10 3.96 3.13
C THR A 95 -0.61 3.64 3.11
N PRO A 96 -0.20 2.39 2.79
CA PRO A 96 1.21 2.00 2.77
C PRO A 96 2.04 2.84 1.80
N VAL A 97 3.13 3.42 2.28
CA VAL A 97 4.02 4.30 1.51
C VAL A 97 4.58 3.65 0.24
N GLU A 98 4.81 2.34 0.21
CA GLU A 98 5.30 1.67 -1.00
C GLU A 98 4.29 1.69 -2.13
N ALA A 99 3.00 1.60 -1.81
CA ALA A 99 1.95 1.66 -2.83
C ALA A 99 1.80 3.08 -3.38
N ILE A 100 1.93 4.09 -2.51
CA ILE A 100 2.00 5.49 -2.93
C ILE A 100 3.25 5.73 -3.78
N ALA A 101 4.41 5.22 -3.36
CA ALA A 101 5.66 5.33 -4.10
C ALA A 101 5.58 4.65 -5.47
N ALA A 102 4.95 3.47 -5.57
CA ALA A 102 4.72 2.80 -6.85
C ALA A 102 3.88 3.64 -7.82
N VAL A 103 2.88 4.37 -7.30
CA VAL A 103 2.08 5.32 -8.08
C VAL A 103 2.91 6.53 -8.47
N THR A 104 3.57 7.20 -7.51
CA THR A 104 4.29 8.44 -7.79
C THR A 104 5.47 8.23 -8.74
N GLN A 105 6.22 7.14 -8.59
CA GLN A 105 7.33 6.81 -9.48
C GLN A 105 6.87 6.49 -10.90
N ALA A 106 5.61 6.07 -11.11
CA ALA A 106 5.06 5.84 -12.43
C ALA A 106 4.67 7.14 -13.18
N LEU A 107 4.52 8.26 -12.46
CA LEU A 107 4.01 9.51 -13.02
C LEU A 107 4.89 10.10 -14.13
N PRO A 108 6.24 10.16 -14.00
CA PRO A 108 7.07 10.73 -15.06
C PRO A 108 6.86 10.01 -16.41
N GLN A 109 6.83 8.68 -16.40
CA GLN A 109 6.59 7.90 -17.62
C GLN A 109 5.18 8.11 -18.18
N LEU A 110 4.17 8.33 -17.31
CA LEU A 110 2.81 8.68 -17.73
C LEU A 110 2.75 10.06 -18.40
N LEU A 111 3.57 11.01 -17.95
CA LEU A 111 3.75 12.34 -18.55
C LEU A 111 4.68 12.31 -19.79
N GLY A 112 5.15 11.14 -20.21
CA GLY A 112 6.03 10.99 -21.38
C GLY A 112 7.52 11.17 -21.08
N ASP A 113 7.91 11.37 -19.83
CA ASP A 113 9.31 11.37 -19.41
C ASP A 113 9.80 9.94 -19.14
N HIS A 114 10.56 9.40 -20.09
CA HIS A 114 11.07 8.03 -20.05
C HIS A 114 12.49 7.93 -19.48
N ARG A 115 13.03 9.02 -18.90
CA ARG A 115 14.28 8.93 -18.15
C ARG A 115 14.12 7.88 -17.05
N HIS A 116 15.15 7.07 -16.82
CA HIS A 116 15.14 6.04 -15.76
C HIS A 116 14.04 4.98 -15.85
N CYS A 117 13.36 4.81 -16.99
CA CYS A 117 12.26 3.83 -17.12
C CYS A 117 12.69 2.39 -16.84
N GLU A 118 13.96 2.04 -17.07
CA GLU A 118 14.53 0.73 -16.73
C GLU A 118 14.61 0.49 -15.21
N GLN A 119 14.70 1.54 -14.41
CA GLN A 119 14.80 1.47 -12.95
C GLN A 119 13.42 1.48 -12.28
N ILE A 120 12.40 1.97 -13.00
CA ILE A 120 11.02 2.11 -12.51
C ILE A 120 10.09 1.34 -13.45
N PRO A 121 10.02 0.01 -13.33
CA PRO A 121 9.16 -0.77 -14.19
C PRO A 121 7.69 -0.44 -13.93
N LEU A 122 6.95 -0.24 -15.02
CA LEU A 122 5.49 -0.11 -14.96
C LEU A 122 4.85 -1.49 -14.87
N THR A 123 3.87 -1.65 -13.98
CA THR A 123 3.02 -2.85 -13.95
C THR A 123 2.39 -3.05 -15.32
N VAL A 124 2.59 -4.25 -15.86
CA VAL A 124 2.01 -4.68 -17.14
C VAL A 124 0.67 -5.35 -16.85
N GLY A 125 -0.41 -4.86 -17.46
CA GLY A 125 -1.75 -5.43 -17.33
C GLY A 125 -2.76 -4.46 -16.71
N SER A 126 -3.97 -4.98 -16.49
CA SER A 126 -5.07 -4.25 -15.84
C SER A 126 -5.03 -4.40 -14.32
N PRO A 127 -5.70 -3.52 -13.55
CA PRO A 127 -5.86 -3.69 -12.10
C PRO A 127 -6.38 -5.08 -11.71
N SER A 128 -7.32 -5.62 -12.49
CA SER A 128 -7.86 -6.96 -12.33
C SER A 128 -6.81 -8.05 -12.47
N SER A 129 -5.90 -7.93 -13.44
CA SER A 129 -4.81 -8.89 -13.62
C SER A 129 -3.77 -8.82 -12.51
N ALA A 130 -3.48 -7.61 -11.99
CA ALA A 130 -2.61 -7.42 -10.85
C ALA A 130 -3.19 -8.07 -9.59
N ALA A 131 -4.49 -7.88 -9.32
CA ALA A 131 -5.17 -8.52 -8.19
C ALA A 131 -5.22 -10.05 -8.33
N ALA A 132 -5.59 -10.56 -9.50
CA ALA A 132 -5.66 -12.00 -9.76
C ALA A 132 -4.29 -12.70 -9.64
N GLY A 133 -3.21 -12.02 -10.04
CA GLY A 133 -1.83 -12.52 -9.90
C GLY A 133 -1.43 -12.80 -8.45
N HIS A 134 -2.08 -12.15 -7.49
CA HIS A 134 -1.87 -12.33 -6.05
C HIS A 134 -3.05 -13.05 -5.36
N GLN A 135 -3.82 -13.85 -6.12
CA GLN A 135 -4.90 -14.69 -5.60
C GLN A 135 -6.07 -13.92 -4.95
N TRP A 136 -6.25 -12.64 -5.28
CA TRP A 136 -7.44 -11.91 -4.85
C TRP A 136 -8.67 -12.48 -5.55
N THR A 137 -9.77 -12.60 -4.81
CA THR A 137 -11.01 -13.18 -5.32
C THR A 137 -11.89 -12.11 -5.93
N ALA A 138 -12.28 -12.30 -7.19
CA ALA A 138 -13.22 -11.41 -7.88
C ALA A 138 -14.62 -11.44 -7.23
N HIS A 139 -15.26 -10.29 -7.15
CA HIS A 139 -16.66 -10.18 -6.73
C HIS A 139 -17.58 -10.75 -7.80
N ARG A 140 -18.78 -11.20 -7.41
CA ARG A 140 -19.75 -11.80 -8.36
C ARG A 140 -20.21 -10.85 -9.45
N ASP A 141 -20.25 -9.56 -9.15
CA ASP A 141 -20.61 -8.49 -10.08
C ASP A 141 -19.45 -8.08 -11.01
N SER A 142 -18.27 -8.72 -10.88
CA SER A 142 -17.04 -8.45 -11.64
C SER A 142 -16.52 -7.01 -11.52
N ASN A 143 -17.05 -6.23 -10.58
CA ASN A 143 -16.67 -4.82 -10.38
C ASN A 143 -15.68 -4.66 -9.22
N GLY A 144 -15.15 -5.75 -8.68
CA GLY A 144 -14.25 -5.67 -7.54
C GLY A 144 -13.50 -6.95 -7.24
N PHE A 145 -12.55 -6.82 -6.32
CA PHE A 145 -11.70 -7.90 -5.82
C PHE A 145 -11.56 -7.77 -4.30
N THR A 146 -11.35 -8.90 -3.64
CA THR A 146 -11.04 -8.97 -2.21
C THR A 146 -9.77 -9.77 -1.99
N SER A 147 -8.90 -9.31 -1.10
CA SER A 147 -7.69 -10.02 -0.68
C SER A 147 -8.01 -11.39 -0.07
N PRO A 148 -7.06 -12.34 -0.06
CA PRO A 148 -7.28 -13.69 0.49
C PRO A 148 -7.77 -13.72 1.94
N ASP A 149 -7.37 -12.73 2.74
CA ASP A 149 -7.73 -12.59 4.16
C ASP A 149 -9.04 -11.82 4.40
N GLY A 150 -9.62 -11.22 3.35
CA GLY A 150 -10.85 -10.43 3.43
C GLY A 150 -10.68 -8.97 3.86
N HIS A 151 -9.47 -8.52 4.20
CA HIS A 151 -9.24 -7.20 4.84
C HIS A 151 -8.97 -6.06 3.86
N CYS A 152 -8.74 -6.36 2.57
CA CYS A 152 -8.56 -5.35 1.54
C CYS A 152 -9.52 -5.60 0.37
N THR A 153 -10.16 -4.53 -0.11
CA THR A 153 -11.10 -4.58 -1.23
C THR A 153 -10.73 -3.54 -2.28
N LEU A 154 -10.90 -3.91 -3.54
CA LEU A 154 -10.80 -3.05 -4.72
C LEU A 154 -12.19 -3.01 -5.36
N ARG A 155 -12.70 -1.82 -5.70
CA ARG A 155 -13.98 -1.65 -6.39
C ARG A 155 -13.85 -0.63 -7.51
N HIS A 156 -14.42 -0.95 -8.66
CA HIS A 156 -14.57 -0.06 -9.80
C HIS A 156 -16.03 0.39 -9.92
N THR A 157 -16.24 1.66 -10.20
CA THR A 157 -17.53 2.24 -10.55
C THR A 157 -17.37 2.97 -11.87
N SER A 158 -17.99 2.45 -12.93
CA SER A 158 -17.91 2.99 -14.29
C SER A 158 -18.86 4.16 -14.56
N GLN A 159 -19.52 4.70 -13.52
CA GLN A 159 -20.31 5.92 -13.63
C GLN A 159 -19.38 7.10 -13.84
N ASP A 160 -19.81 8.13 -14.57
CA ASP A 160 -19.04 9.36 -14.77
C ASP A 160 -19.08 10.23 -13.48
N PRO A 161 -17.94 10.52 -12.82
CA PRO A 161 -16.57 10.16 -13.21
C PRO A 161 -16.16 8.75 -12.79
N ALA A 162 -15.44 8.06 -13.69
CA ALA A 162 -15.05 6.67 -13.49
C ALA A 162 -14.13 6.56 -12.27
N THR A 163 -14.50 5.74 -11.29
CA THR A 163 -13.82 5.74 -9.99
C THR A 163 -13.36 4.35 -9.60
N TRP A 164 -12.10 4.23 -9.18
CA TRP A 164 -11.60 3.09 -8.43
C TRP A 164 -11.46 3.46 -6.95
N THR A 165 -11.96 2.60 -6.08
CA THR A 165 -11.81 2.71 -4.63
C THR A 165 -11.10 1.47 -4.11
N VAL A 166 -10.09 1.69 -3.30
CA VAL A 166 -9.46 0.64 -2.50
C VAL A 166 -9.69 0.96 -1.05
N ASN A 167 -10.13 -0.02 -0.27
CA ASN A 167 -10.25 0.11 1.17
C ASN A 167 -9.56 -1.07 1.82
N ALA A 168 -8.76 -0.82 2.84
CA ALA A 168 -8.29 -1.85 3.74
C ALA A 168 -8.61 -1.50 5.18
N SER A 169 -9.03 -2.50 5.94
CA SER A 169 -9.30 -2.37 7.37
C SER A 169 -9.22 -3.76 7.99
N LEU A 170 -8.49 -3.88 9.08
CA LEU A 170 -8.49 -5.10 9.89
C LEU A 170 -9.64 -5.08 10.90
N TYR A 171 -9.85 -3.92 11.52
CA TYR A 171 -10.94 -3.63 12.43
C TYR A 171 -11.43 -2.19 12.21
N GLU A 172 -12.69 -2.07 11.80
CA GLU A 172 -13.34 -0.77 11.61
C GLU A 172 -13.27 0.07 12.90
N GLY A 173 -12.84 1.34 12.78
CA GLY A 173 -12.77 2.29 13.89
C GLY A 173 -11.54 2.20 14.80
N PHE A 174 -10.55 1.33 14.51
CA PHE A 174 -9.36 1.15 15.35
C PHE A 174 -8.04 1.64 14.69
N ASP A 175 -8.12 2.67 13.85
CA ASP A 175 -6.95 3.25 13.15
C ASP A 175 -6.16 2.22 12.31
N THR A 176 -6.85 1.19 11.81
CA THR A 176 -6.31 0.25 10.82
C THR A 176 -6.85 0.52 9.42
N GLU A 177 -7.77 1.48 9.31
CA GLU A 177 -8.46 1.79 8.08
C GLU A 177 -7.67 2.77 7.23
N TRP A 178 -7.56 2.46 5.94
CA TRP A 178 -7.21 3.43 4.92
C TRP A 178 -8.01 3.20 3.66
N SER A 179 -8.12 4.25 2.87
CA SER A 179 -8.67 4.21 1.54
C SER A 179 -7.79 4.92 0.52
N ALA A 180 -7.92 4.47 -0.72
CA ALA A 180 -7.39 5.11 -1.90
C ALA A 180 -8.51 5.32 -2.90
N VAL A 181 -8.64 6.53 -3.44
CA VAL A 181 -9.66 6.87 -4.44
C VAL A 181 -8.96 7.40 -5.67
N PHE A 182 -9.29 6.83 -6.82
CA PHE A 182 -8.79 7.24 -8.13
C PHE A 182 -10.00 7.66 -8.97
N THR A 183 -10.08 8.92 -9.35
CA THR A 183 -11.19 9.50 -10.13
C THR A 183 -10.66 9.89 -11.50
N ASP A 184 -11.19 9.26 -12.55
CA ASP A 184 -10.76 9.34 -13.96
C ASP A 184 -9.27 9.06 -14.19
N ALA A 185 -8.56 8.54 -13.18
CA ALA A 185 -7.14 8.29 -13.27
C ALA A 185 -6.84 7.16 -14.27
N PRO A 186 -5.71 7.24 -15.00
CA PRO A 186 -5.31 6.17 -15.92
C PRO A 186 -5.24 4.82 -15.22
N GLU A 187 -5.83 3.78 -15.84
CA GLU A 187 -5.87 2.42 -15.27
C GLU A 187 -4.49 1.90 -14.86
N ARG A 188 -3.44 2.36 -15.55
CA ARG A 188 -2.06 1.99 -15.23
C ARG A 188 -1.64 2.45 -13.83
N LEU A 189 -2.09 3.61 -13.35
CA LEU A 189 -1.81 4.06 -11.97
C LEU A 189 -2.53 3.17 -10.95
N VAL A 190 -3.77 2.81 -11.23
CA VAL A 190 -4.54 1.88 -10.40
C VAL A 190 -3.85 0.51 -10.38
N ALA A 191 -3.38 0.01 -11.52
CA ALA A 191 -2.67 -1.26 -11.62
C ALA A 191 -1.35 -1.24 -10.83
N GLN A 192 -0.57 -0.14 -10.91
CA GLN A 192 0.64 0.05 -10.11
C GLN A 192 0.33 0.02 -8.61
N PHE A 193 -0.73 0.72 -8.19
CA PHE A 193 -1.14 0.72 -6.79
C PHE A 193 -1.55 -0.68 -6.32
N VAL A 194 -2.39 -1.37 -7.08
CA VAL A 194 -2.87 -2.72 -6.76
C VAL A 194 -1.72 -3.71 -6.68
N ALA A 195 -0.79 -3.71 -7.65
CA ALA A 195 0.42 -4.53 -7.59
C ALA A 195 1.26 -4.21 -6.35
N GLY A 196 1.36 -2.92 -6.01
CA GLY A 196 2.05 -2.45 -4.81
C GLY A 196 1.48 -3.02 -3.52
N ILE A 197 0.16 -2.98 -3.32
CA ILE A 197 -0.47 -3.48 -2.09
C ILE A 197 -0.65 -5.00 -2.05
N ALA A 198 -0.85 -5.63 -3.22
CA ALA A 198 -1.09 -7.06 -3.32
C ALA A 198 0.21 -7.88 -3.30
N SER A 199 1.36 -7.22 -3.47
CA SER A 199 2.67 -7.86 -3.45
C SER A 199 2.90 -8.68 -2.19
N ASP A 200 3.31 -9.93 -2.40
CA ASP A 200 3.71 -10.86 -1.34
C ASP A 200 5.08 -10.56 -0.74
N ILE A 201 5.83 -9.61 -1.34
CA ILE A 201 7.15 -9.20 -0.85
C ILE A 201 6.94 -8.39 0.44
N PRO A 202 7.48 -8.86 1.58
CA PRO A 202 7.30 -8.18 2.85
C PRO A 202 8.03 -6.84 2.85
N VAL A 203 7.49 -5.91 3.63
CA VAL A 203 8.11 -4.59 3.84
C VAL A 203 8.73 -4.50 5.22
N GLU A 204 9.83 -3.77 5.31
CA GLU A 204 10.46 -3.48 6.59
C GLU A 204 9.73 -2.32 7.28
N ARG A 205 9.49 -2.47 8.58
CA ARG A 205 8.88 -1.46 9.44
C ARG A 205 9.57 -1.40 10.78
N ALA A 206 9.60 -0.23 11.40
CA ALA A 206 9.72 -0.19 12.85
C ALA A 206 8.44 -0.79 13.44
N PHE A 207 8.56 -1.64 14.46
CA PHE A 207 7.40 -2.35 15.01
C PHE A 207 6.32 -1.38 15.51
N GLY A 208 6.70 -0.23 16.04
CA GLY A 208 5.78 0.82 16.50
C GLY A 208 5.04 1.57 15.39
N ASP A 209 5.49 1.48 14.14
CA ASP A 209 4.80 2.09 12.98
C ASP A 209 3.66 1.21 12.44
N ILE A 210 3.63 -0.07 12.85
CA ILE A 210 2.56 -0.99 12.51
C ILE A 210 1.35 -0.66 13.39
N PRO A 211 0.13 -0.54 12.86
CA PRO A 211 -1.06 -0.27 13.67
C PRO A 211 -1.20 -1.29 14.80
N TYR A 212 -1.46 -0.81 16.02
CA TYR A 212 -1.48 -1.67 17.22
C TYR A 212 -2.35 -2.93 17.08
N PRO A 213 -3.59 -2.88 16.54
CA PRO A 213 -4.38 -4.10 16.35
C PRO A 213 -3.73 -5.10 15.38
N VAL A 214 -2.97 -4.64 14.39
CA VAL A 214 -2.24 -5.48 13.44
C VAL A 214 -1.07 -6.21 14.12
N GLN A 215 -0.38 -5.55 15.05
CA GLN A 215 0.75 -6.14 15.80
C GLN A 215 0.35 -7.44 16.55
N HIS A 216 -0.92 -7.57 16.90
CA HIS A 216 -1.47 -8.70 17.65
C HIS A 216 -2.41 -9.59 16.82
N SER A 217 -2.47 -9.37 15.51
CA SER A 217 -3.37 -10.09 14.60
C SER A 217 -2.72 -11.35 14.04
N THR A 218 -3.56 -12.34 13.73
CA THR A 218 -3.14 -13.51 12.92
C THR A 218 -3.24 -13.26 11.42
N SER A 219 -3.85 -12.16 10.99
CA SER A 219 -3.96 -11.78 9.56
C SER A 219 -2.67 -11.18 9.01
N ALA A 220 -1.78 -10.70 9.89
CA ALA A 220 -0.47 -10.21 9.51
C ALA A 220 0.63 -11.16 9.99
N LEU A 221 1.57 -11.46 9.12
CA LEU A 221 2.81 -12.14 9.45
C LEU A 221 3.86 -11.08 9.77
N ILE A 222 4.37 -11.09 11.00
CA ILE A 222 5.44 -10.20 11.45
C ILE A 222 6.66 -11.04 11.82
N THR A 223 7.80 -10.76 11.19
CA THR A 223 9.06 -11.45 11.44
C THR A 223 10.11 -10.46 11.95
N PRO A 224 10.64 -10.64 13.17
CA PRO A 224 11.74 -9.81 13.67
C PRO A 224 12.97 -9.92 12.78
N ILE A 225 13.61 -8.79 12.45
CA ILE A 225 14.87 -8.79 11.70
C ILE A 225 16.04 -9.13 12.61
N ARG A 226 16.03 -8.61 13.84
CA ARG A 226 17.06 -8.90 14.84
C ARG A 226 16.85 -10.29 15.46
N GLY A 227 17.92 -11.06 15.57
CA GLY A 227 17.92 -12.36 16.25
C GLY A 227 17.42 -13.53 15.39
N ALA A 228 17.15 -13.32 14.10
CA ALA A 228 16.85 -14.42 13.19
C ALA A 228 18.08 -15.32 12.99
N ALA A 229 17.93 -16.63 13.21
CA ALA A 229 19.01 -17.61 13.02
C ALA A 229 19.41 -17.79 11.55
N VAL A 230 18.54 -17.36 10.63
CA VAL A 230 18.71 -17.36 9.17
C VAL A 230 18.32 -15.98 8.63
N ASN A 231 18.59 -15.72 7.35
CA ASN A 231 18.17 -14.46 6.70
C ASN A 231 16.67 -14.19 6.95
N PRO A 232 16.29 -13.02 7.50
CA PRO A 232 14.90 -12.72 7.86
C PRO A 232 13.91 -12.85 6.70
N HIS A 233 14.29 -12.51 5.47
CA HIS A 233 13.42 -12.64 4.30
C HIS A 233 13.15 -14.10 3.96
N VAL A 234 14.17 -14.97 4.08
CA VAL A 234 14.01 -16.41 3.87
C VAL A 234 13.07 -17.00 4.93
N HIS A 235 13.27 -16.61 6.20
CA HIS A 235 12.39 -17.03 7.29
C HIS A 235 10.95 -16.59 7.05
N HIS A 236 10.76 -15.33 6.65
CA HIS A 236 9.44 -14.76 6.37
C HIS A 236 8.75 -15.48 5.21
N ALA A 237 9.46 -15.71 4.10
CA ALA A 237 8.91 -16.41 2.94
C ALA A 237 8.48 -17.85 3.28
N VAL A 238 9.26 -18.58 4.09
CA VAL A 238 8.88 -19.92 4.56
C VAL A 238 7.63 -19.88 5.42
N ALA A 239 7.53 -18.92 6.35
CA ALA A 239 6.35 -18.76 7.19
C ALA A 239 5.10 -18.38 6.38
N GLN A 240 5.24 -17.50 5.38
CA GLN A 240 4.17 -17.11 4.47
C GLN A 240 3.67 -18.31 3.63
N ALA A 241 4.57 -19.12 3.09
CA ALA A 241 4.22 -20.34 2.37
C ALA A 241 3.49 -21.35 3.29
N ALA A 242 3.92 -21.49 4.54
CA ALA A 242 3.26 -22.34 5.52
C ALA A 242 1.82 -21.87 5.83
N GLN A 243 1.60 -20.56 5.93
CA GLN A 243 0.26 -19.99 6.11
C GLN A 243 -0.63 -20.21 4.88
N ALA A 244 -0.10 -20.04 3.67
CA ALA A 244 -0.84 -20.27 2.43
C ALA A 244 -1.25 -21.75 2.24
N CYS A 245 -0.44 -22.69 2.73
CA CYS A 245 -0.73 -24.13 2.67
C CYS A 245 -1.59 -24.63 3.84
N ALA A 246 -1.86 -23.82 4.87
CA ALA A 246 -2.65 -24.25 6.00
C ALA A 246 -4.12 -24.43 5.60
N PRO A 247 -4.77 -25.56 5.95
CA PRO A 247 -6.18 -25.76 5.63
C PRO A 247 -7.04 -24.73 6.37
N ALA A 248 -7.94 -24.06 5.65
CA ALA A 248 -8.86 -23.09 6.23
C ALA A 248 -9.64 -23.72 7.40
N PRO A 249 -9.76 -23.04 8.55
CA PRO A 249 -10.58 -23.53 9.64
C PRO A 249 -12.03 -23.70 9.16
N ARG A 250 -12.59 -24.90 9.33
CA ARG A 250 -13.99 -25.18 9.00
C ARG A 250 -14.87 -24.18 9.75
N ARG A 251 -15.53 -23.26 9.03
CA ARG A 251 -16.64 -22.49 9.59
C ARG A 251 -17.71 -23.49 10.02
N SER A 252 -17.93 -23.61 11.33
CA SER A 252 -19.08 -24.35 11.86
C SER A 252 -20.36 -23.74 11.29
N PRO A 253 -21.29 -24.54 10.77
CA PRO A 253 -22.58 -24.02 10.33
C PRO A 253 -23.28 -23.42 11.56
N SER A 254 -23.62 -22.14 11.46
CA SER A 254 -24.56 -21.49 12.36
C SER A 254 -25.91 -22.20 12.22
N THR A 255 -26.26 -23.00 13.22
CA THR A 255 -27.57 -23.64 13.34
C THR A 255 -28.64 -22.55 13.49
N PRO A 256 -29.79 -22.66 12.79
CA PRO A 256 -30.89 -21.70 12.87
C PRO A 256 -31.56 -21.63 14.25
#